data_AF-A0A0Q4KBF2-F1
#
_entry.id   AF-A0A0Q4KBF2-F1
#
_cell.length_a   1.000
_cell.length_b   1.000
_cell.length_c   1.000
_cell.angle_alpha   90.00
_cell.angle_beta   90.00
_cell.angle_gamma   90.00
#
_symmetry.space_group_name_H-M   'P 1'
#
loop_
_entity.id
_entity.type
_entity.pdbx_description
1 polymer ?
#
loop_
_entity_poly.entity_id
_entity_poly.type
_entity_poly.pdbx_seq_one_letter_code
_entity_poly.pdbx_strand_id
1 'polypeptide(L)'
;MTSTRSIEGKGLHFPASLATDESGVIIAPPIETLPMIAAAVEPTQLLYFAQRLIRGVNRRRHQLRWSAINEQRLELARLCIARAMSDPQTGFPA
;
A
#
# COMPACT_ATOMS: atom_id res chain seq x y z
N MET A 1 -7.45 6.57 4.50
CA MET A 1 -6.55 5.42 4.79
C MET A 1 -6.96 4.23 3.95
N THR A 2 -6.01 3.42 3.50
CA THR A 2 -6.28 2.11 2.89
C THR A 2 -5.92 1.04 3.92
N SER A 3 -6.67 -0.07 3.98
CA SER A 3 -6.48 -1.07 5.03
C SER A 3 -6.67 -2.48 4.50
N THR A 4 -5.96 -3.43 5.09
CA THR A 4 -6.01 -4.87 4.80
C THR A 4 -5.69 -5.67 6.06
N ARG A 5 -5.61 -6.99 5.95
CA ARG A 5 -5.19 -7.90 7.01
C ARG A 5 -3.73 -8.30 6.84
N SER A 6 -3.00 -8.40 7.94
CA SER A 6 -1.64 -8.92 7.97
C SER A 6 -1.62 -10.44 8.13
N ILE A 7 -0.46 -11.06 7.88
CA ILE A 7 -0.20 -12.49 8.16
C ILE A 7 -0.44 -12.86 9.62
N GLU A 8 -0.30 -11.91 10.56
CA GLU A 8 -0.60 -12.10 11.98
C GLU A 8 -2.09 -11.96 12.30
N GLY A 9 -2.93 -11.78 11.29
CA GLY A 9 -4.37 -11.58 11.44
C GLY A 9 -4.77 -10.18 11.92
N LYS A 10 -3.82 -9.25 12.08
CA LYS A 10 -4.04 -7.87 12.54
C LYS A 10 -4.42 -6.93 11.39
N GLY A 11 -5.02 -5.79 11.72
CA GLY A 11 -5.26 -4.72 10.75
C GLY A 11 -3.94 -4.07 10.31
N LEU A 12 -3.72 -3.99 9.00
CA LEU A 12 -2.61 -3.27 8.39
C LEU A 12 -3.15 -2.05 7.65
N HIS A 13 -2.60 -0.87 7.94
CA HIS A 13 -3.10 0.41 7.42
C HIS A 13 -2.01 1.16 6.66
N PHE A 14 -2.34 1.72 5.49
CA PHE A 14 -1.45 2.56 4.71
C PHE A 14 -2.13 3.84 4.19
N PRO A 15 -1.52 5.03 4.36
CA PRO A 15 -0.41 5.28 5.30
C PRO A 15 -0.87 5.06 6.75
N ALA A 16 0.06 4.81 7.68
CA ALA A 16 -0.25 4.61 9.10
C ALA A 16 -0.59 5.92 9.83
N SER A 17 -0.12 7.05 9.29
CA SER A 17 -0.41 8.39 9.80
C SER A 17 -0.82 9.31 8.65
N LEU A 18 -1.61 10.34 8.99
CA LEU A 18 -1.96 11.45 8.10
C LEU A 18 -1.40 12.78 8.61
N ALA A 19 -0.40 12.73 9.50
CA ALA A 19 0.33 13.89 9.97
C ALA A 19 0.89 14.69 8.78
N THR A 20 0.90 16.01 8.92
CA THR A 20 1.36 16.92 7.88
C THR A 20 2.57 17.72 8.33
N ASP A 21 3.40 18.12 7.37
CA ASP A 21 4.44 19.12 7.59
C ASP A 21 3.86 20.54 7.67
N GLU A 22 4.75 21.53 7.82
CA GLU A 22 4.41 22.95 7.87
C GLU A 22 3.73 23.47 6.59
N SER A 23 3.91 22.76 5.46
CA SER A 23 3.28 23.07 4.18
C SER A 23 1.92 22.40 3.99
N GLY A 24 1.43 21.66 5.01
CA GLY A 24 0.17 20.93 4.96
C GLY A 24 0.21 19.66 4.09
N VAL A 25 1.40 19.21 3.67
CA VAL A 25 1.61 17.99 2.88
C VAL A 25 1.69 16.80 3.82
N ILE A 26 1.09 15.67 3.45
CA ILE A 26 1.12 14.47 4.30
C ILE A 26 2.54 13.91 4.33
N ILE A 27 3.07 13.73 5.54
CA ILE A 27 4.37 13.13 5.76
C ILE A 27 4.29 11.66 5.34
N ALA A 28 5.05 11.33 4.30
CA ALA A 28 5.12 9.97 3.79
C ALA A 28 6.09 9.14 4.65
N PRO A 29 5.78 7.89 5.00
CA PRO A 29 6.74 7.00 5.67
C PRO A 29 8.01 6.82 4.80
N PRO A 30 9.15 6.43 5.38
CA PRO A 30 10.35 6.17 4.57
C PRO A 30 10.08 5.09 3.52
N ILE A 31 10.54 5.29 2.28
CA ILE A 31 10.22 4.41 1.15
C ILE A 31 10.76 2.98 1.35
N GLU A 32 11.84 2.86 2.12
CA GLU A 32 12.51 1.60 2.49
C GLU A 32 11.61 0.72 3.37
N THR A 33 10.56 1.28 3.97
CA THR A 33 9.59 0.52 4.79
C THR A 33 8.54 -0.21 3.95
N LEU A 34 8.33 0.20 2.69
CA LEU A 34 7.27 -0.36 1.84
C LEU A 34 7.43 -1.87 1.58
N PRO A 35 8.64 -2.43 1.35
CA PRO A 35 8.82 -3.87 1.25
C PRO A 35 8.39 -4.64 2.50
N MET A 36 8.67 -4.10 3.70
CA MET A 36 8.24 -4.71 4.96
C MET A 36 6.71 -4.73 5.08
N ILE A 37 6.05 -3.64 4.66
CA ILE A 37 4.59 -3.57 4.63
C ILE A 37 4.02 -4.62 3.67
N ALA A 38 4.56 -4.72 2.45
CA ALA A 38 4.12 -5.70 1.46
C ALA A 38 4.34 -7.15 1.93
N ALA A 39 5.43 -7.44 2.63
CA ALA A 39 5.71 -8.75 3.22
C ALA A 39 4.73 -9.11 4.36
N ALA A 40 4.25 -8.11 5.10
CA ALA A 40 3.32 -8.32 6.21
C ALA A 40 1.87 -8.57 5.75
N VAL A 41 1.49 -8.24 4.52
CA VAL A 41 0.12 -8.46 4.01
C VAL A 41 -0.19 -9.96 3.92
N GLU A 42 -1.41 -10.36 4.31
CA GLU A 42 -1.88 -11.74 4.11
C GLU A 42 -1.88 -12.10 2.60
N PRO A 43 -1.31 -13.26 2.18
CA PRO A 43 -1.18 -13.61 0.76
C PRO A 43 -2.47 -13.46 -0.05
N THR A 44 -3.58 -13.97 0.47
CA THR A 44 -4.91 -13.92 -0.16
C THR A 44 -5.47 -12.49 -0.30
N GLN A 45 -4.89 -11.52 0.41
CA GLN A 45 -5.29 -10.12 0.40
C GLN A 45 -4.40 -9.23 -0.48
N LEU A 46 -3.30 -9.76 -1.05
CA LEU A 46 -2.32 -8.95 -1.79
C LEU A 46 -2.95 -8.17 -2.96
N LEU A 47 -3.69 -8.85 -3.83
CA LEU A 47 -4.34 -8.20 -4.98
C LEU A 47 -5.47 -7.27 -4.55
N TYR A 48 -6.22 -7.66 -3.53
CA TYR A 48 -7.29 -6.82 -2.99
C TYR A 48 -6.75 -5.50 -2.41
N PHE A 49 -5.64 -5.59 -1.68
CA PHE A 49 -4.97 -4.42 -1.12
C PHE A 49 -4.39 -3.53 -2.22
N ALA A 50 -3.72 -4.11 -3.22
CA ALA A 50 -3.21 -3.40 -4.40
C ALA A 50 -4.32 -2.62 -5.12
N GLN A 51 -5.47 -3.26 -5.38
CA GLN A 51 -6.62 -2.61 -6.01
C GLN A 51 -7.11 -1.40 -5.21
N ARG A 52 -7.21 -1.53 -3.87
CA ARG A 52 -7.63 -0.42 -3.00
C ARG A 52 -6.62 0.73 -2.99
N LEU A 53 -5.32 0.44 -3.04
CA LEU A 53 -4.25 1.45 -3.13
C LEU A 53 -4.39 2.26 -4.43
N ILE A 54 -4.49 1.59 -5.57
CA ILE A 54 -4.67 2.21 -6.89
C ILE A 54 -5.94 3.06 -6.93
N ARG A 55 -7.05 2.54 -6.40
CA ARG A 55 -8.31 3.31 -6.29
C ARG A 55 -8.13 4.57 -5.41
N GLY A 56 -7.34 4.47 -4.35
CA GLY A 56 -6.99 5.58 -3.47
C GLY A 56 -6.18 6.67 -4.16
N VAL A 57 -5.29 6.29 -5.09
CA VAL A 57 -4.52 7.21 -5.94
C VAL A 57 -5.44 7.91 -6.93
N ASN A 58 -6.25 7.15 -7.68
CA ASN A 58 -7.17 7.72 -8.68
C ASN A 58 -8.12 8.77 -8.08
N ARG A 59 -8.63 8.52 -6.87
CA ARG A 59 -9.51 9.47 -6.16
C ARG A 59 -8.84 10.78 -5.75
N ARG A 60 -7.51 10.79 -5.60
CA ARG A 60 -6.75 11.91 -5.02
C ARG A 60 -5.65 12.45 -5.93
N ARG A 61 -5.65 12.05 -7.20
CA ARG A 61 -4.58 12.37 -8.17
C ARG A 61 -4.38 13.87 -8.43
N HIS A 62 -5.41 14.68 -8.18
CA HIS A 62 -5.36 16.14 -8.36
C HIS A 62 -5.08 16.91 -7.06
N GLN A 63 -4.88 16.23 -5.93
CA GLN A 63 -4.65 16.86 -4.63
C GLN A 63 -3.16 16.86 -4.31
N LEU A 64 -2.50 18.02 -4.40
CA LEU A 64 -1.06 18.17 -4.18
C LEU A 64 -0.60 17.59 -2.83
N ARG A 65 -1.39 17.80 -1.77
CA ARG A 65 -1.19 17.24 -0.42
C ARG A 65 -0.97 15.72 -0.38
N TRP A 66 -1.44 15.00 -1.40
CA TRP A 66 -1.35 13.54 -1.48
C TRP A 66 -0.30 13.04 -2.47
N SER A 67 0.46 13.89 -3.15
CA SER A 67 1.40 13.47 -4.20
C SER A 67 2.39 12.40 -3.72
N ALA A 68 3.15 12.68 -2.66
CA ALA A 68 4.13 11.75 -2.08
C ALA A 68 3.48 10.45 -1.61
N ILE A 69 2.32 10.53 -0.95
CA ILE A 69 1.58 9.34 -0.52
C ILE A 69 1.05 8.54 -1.72
N ASN A 70 0.64 9.21 -2.79
CA ASN A 70 0.13 8.53 -3.99
C ASN A 70 1.26 7.76 -4.71
N GLU A 71 2.46 8.32 -4.78
CA GLU A 71 3.64 7.61 -5.28
C GLU A 71 3.90 6.34 -4.48
N GLN A 72 3.90 6.46 -3.14
CA GLN A 72 4.10 5.28 -2.30
C GLN A 72 2.95 4.27 -2.35
N ARG A 73 1.71 4.71 -2.57
CA ARG A 73 0.59 3.79 -2.83
C ARG A 73 0.80 2.98 -4.09
N LEU A 74 1.32 3.61 -5.16
CA LEU A 74 1.61 2.92 -6.41
C LEU A 74 2.78 1.95 -6.22
N GLU A 75 3.84 2.37 -5.53
CA GLU A 75 4.99 1.51 -5.26
C GLU A 75 4.61 0.31 -4.37
N LEU A 76 3.82 0.55 -3.31
CA LEU A 76 3.31 -0.53 -2.47
C LEU A 76 2.37 -1.46 -3.24
N ALA A 77 1.54 -0.94 -4.14
CA ALA A 77 0.70 -1.76 -5.01
C ALA A 77 1.55 -2.63 -5.95
N ARG A 78 2.63 -2.06 -6.53
CA ARG A 78 3.59 -2.79 -7.37
C ARG A 78 4.23 -3.94 -6.60
N LEU A 79 4.67 -3.71 -5.36
CA LEU A 79 5.24 -4.75 -4.50
C LEU A 79 4.23 -5.84 -4.14
N CYS A 80 2.98 -5.48 -3.85
CA CYS A 80 1.92 -6.45 -3.57
C CYS A 80 1.62 -7.34 -4.79
N ILE A 81 1.58 -6.76 -5.99
CA ILE A 81 1.37 -7.51 -7.24
C ILE A 81 2.56 -8.42 -7.52
N ALA A 82 3.79 -7.91 -7.40
CA ALA A 82 5.00 -8.70 -7.56
C ALA A 82 5.01 -9.93 -6.63
N ARG A 83 4.69 -9.72 -5.35
CA ARG A 83 4.60 -10.82 -4.39
C ARG A 83 3.49 -11.81 -4.75
N ALA A 84 2.31 -11.35 -5.15
CA ALA A 84 1.20 -12.24 -5.54
C ALA A 84 1.54 -13.10 -6.76
N MET A 85 2.37 -12.60 -7.69
CA MET A 85 2.85 -13.39 -8.83
C MET A 85 3.91 -14.43 -8.44
N SER A 86 4.66 -14.19 -7.36
CA SER A 86 5.68 -15.12 -6.86
C SER A 86 5.18 -16.09 -5.79
N ASP A 87 3.99 -15.84 -5.21
CA ASP A 87 3.45 -16.64 -4.11
C ASP A 87 2.52 -17.74 -4.67
N PRO A 88 2.86 -19.03 -4.51
CA PRO A 88 2.05 -20.15 -5.00
C PRO A 88 0.69 -20.25 -4.29
N GLN A 89 0.51 -19.61 -3.13
CA GLN A 89 -0.75 -19.61 -2.38
C GLN A 89 -1.79 -18.66 -2.98
N THR A 90 -1.39 -17.75 -3.87
CA THR A 90 -2.29 -16.80 -4.53
C THR A 90 -3.00 -17.37 -5.76
N GLY A 91 -2.73 -18.63 -6.12
CA GLY A 91 -3.48 -19.37 -7.14
C GLY A 91 -3.12 -19.02 -8.59
N PHE A 92 -2.01 -18.30 -8.82
CA PHE A 92 -1.44 -18.21 -10.16
C PHE A 92 -0.60 -19.47 -10.43
N PRO A 93 -0.91 -20.25 -11.49
CA PRO A 93 0.00 -21.31 -11.92
C PRO A 93 1.33 -20.66 -12.32
N ALA A 94 2.42 -21.27 -11.84
CA ALA A 94 3.79 -20.88 -12.18
C ALA A 94 4.09 -21.08 -13.68
#